data_AF-A0A841C8H4-F1
#
_entry.id   AF-A0A841C8H4-F1
#
_cell.length_a   1.000
_cell.length_b   1.000
_cell.length_c   1.000
_cell.angle_alpha   90.00
_cell.angle_beta   90.00
_cell.angle_gamma   90.00
#
_symmetry.space_group_name_H-M   'P 1'
#
loop_
_entity.id
_entity.type
_entity.pdbx_description
1 polymer ?
#
loop_
_entity_poly.entity_id
_entity_poly.type
_entity_poly.pdbx_seq_one_letter_code
_entity_poly.pdbx_strand_id
1 'polypeptide(L)'
;MQSGYFVHFTNIYRTSWIWLVIILAFQQILVLESGQKNNLFLNLLFWIFIAFLFYLIWPRRFMFIENSFYFTKLFSAKLVEVDLRYVSGVHTGKYTFQFNYAGKYYRFLSVGNGLNLLKDRFQKADLLESVVASESE
;
A
#
# COMPACT_ATOMS: atom_id res chain seq x y z
N MET A 1 15.22 -9.15 15.55
CA MET A 1 14.49 -8.92 14.28
C MET A 1 13.15 -8.28 14.62
N GLN A 2 12.79 -7.16 14.00
CA GLN A 2 11.49 -6.50 14.22
C GLN A 2 10.68 -6.52 12.91
N SER A 3 9.42 -6.93 12.98
CA SER A 3 8.55 -7.08 11.80
C SER A 3 7.15 -6.52 12.08
N GLY A 4 6.50 -6.00 11.04
CA GLY A 4 5.13 -5.53 11.14
C GLY A 4 4.38 -5.69 9.83
N TYR A 5 3.18 -5.12 9.76
CA TYR A 5 2.34 -5.12 8.57
C TYR A 5 2.15 -3.72 7.99
N PHE A 6 2.14 -3.61 6.66
CA PHE A 6 1.79 -2.40 5.93
C PHE A 6 0.98 -2.75 4.68
N VAL A 7 0.17 -1.82 4.20
CA VAL A 7 -0.50 -1.88 2.89
C VAL A 7 0.22 -0.90 1.99
N HIS A 8 0.71 -1.36 0.84
CA HIS A 8 1.35 -0.48 -0.13
C HIS A 8 0.26 0.33 -0.83
N PHE A 9 0.33 1.66 -0.82
CA PHE A 9 -0.66 2.50 -1.50
C PHE A 9 0.04 3.28 -2.60
N THR A 10 0.15 2.68 -3.78
CA THR A 10 0.58 3.35 -5.02
C THR A 10 -0.62 3.91 -5.80
N ASN A 11 -0.37 4.83 -6.74
CA ASN A 11 -1.41 5.36 -7.63
C ASN A 11 -2.18 4.27 -8.39
N ILE A 12 -1.56 3.12 -8.65
CA ILE A 12 -2.20 1.93 -9.20
C ILE A 12 -3.46 1.53 -8.42
N TYR A 13 -3.44 1.62 -7.09
CA TYR A 13 -4.60 1.27 -6.26
C TYR A 13 -5.79 2.21 -6.50
N ARG A 14 -5.52 3.51 -6.66
CA ARG A 14 -6.55 4.52 -6.96
C ARG A 14 -7.14 4.28 -8.35
N THR A 15 -6.29 4.02 -9.34
CA THR A 15 -6.73 3.73 -10.71
C THR A 15 -7.56 2.45 -10.76
N SER A 16 -7.11 1.36 -10.11
CA SER A 16 -7.86 0.10 -10.02
C SER A 16 -9.22 0.29 -9.33
N TRP A 17 -9.30 1.13 -8.29
CA TRP A 17 -10.57 1.46 -7.64
C TRP A 17 -11.55 2.19 -8.56
N ILE A 18 -11.07 3.17 -9.33
CA ILE A 18 -11.92 3.92 -10.28
C ILE A 18 -12.45 2.98 -11.35
N TRP A 19 -11.58 2.16 -11.94
CA TRP A 19 -11.99 1.16 -12.94
C TRP A 19 -12.99 0.16 -12.38
N LEU A 20 -12.87 -0.20 -11.11
CA LEU A 20 -13.81 -1.09 -10.46
C LEU A 20 -15.21 -0.49 -10.35
N VAL A 21 -15.32 0.78 -9.94
CA VAL A 21 -16.62 1.47 -9.88
C VAL A 21 -17.26 1.53 -11.27
N ILE A 22 -16.46 1.80 -12.31
CA ILE A 22 -16.92 1.83 -13.70
C ILE A 22 -17.45 0.44 -14.13
N ILE A 23 -16.70 -0.63 -13.88
CA ILE A 23 -17.10 -1.99 -14.27
C ILE A 23 -18.38 -2.42 -13.53
N LEU A 24 -18.50 -2.11 -12.24
CA LEU A 24 -19.72 -2.38 -11.47
C LEU A 24 -20.93 -1.61 -12.01
N ALA A 25 -20.73 -0.34 -12.40
CA ALA A 25 -21.79 0.46 -13.02
C ALA A 25 -22.24 -0.15 -14.36
N PHE A 26 -21.29 -0.57 -15.21
CA PHE A 26 -21.61 -1.28 -16.46
C PHE A 26 -22.33 -2.60 -16.21
N GLN A 27 -21.92 -3.35 -15.20
CA GLN A 27 -22.60 -4.60 -14.81
C GLN A 27 -24.07 -4.34 -14.46
N GLN A 28 -24.36 -3.30 -13.67
CA GLN A 28 -25.75 -2.95 -13.32
C GLN A 28 -26.59 -2.56 -14.53
N ILE A 29 -26.02 -1.79 -15.46
CA ILE A 29 -26.70 -1.41 -16.72
C ILE A 29 -27.02 -2.67 -17.54
N LEU A 30 -26.07 -3.59 -17.67
CA LEU A 30 -26.26 -4.84 -18.40
C LEU A 30 -27.34 -5.73 -17.77
N VAL A 31 -27.43 -5.79 -16.44
CA VAL A 31 -28.49 -6.55 -15.75
C VAL A 31 -29.86 -5.92 -15.99
N LEU A 32 -29.95 -4.59 -15.97
CA LEU A 32 -31.20 -3.86 -16.21
C LEU A 32 -31.68 -4.02 -17.66
N GLU A 33 -30.78 -3.95 -18.63
CA GLU A 33 -31.11 -4.05 -20.06
C GLU A 33 -31.40 -5.50 -20.48
N SER A 34 -30.66 -6.47 -19.95
CA SER A 34 -30.82 -7.90 -20.29
C SER A 34 -32.12 -8.51 -19.72
N GLY A 35 -32.73 -7.92 -18.69
CA GLY A 35 -33.89 -8.49 -17.99
C GLY A 35 -33.62 -9.81 -17.24
N GLN A 36 -32.46 -10.45 -17.44
CA GLN A 36 -32.04 -11.65 -16.73
C GLN A 36 -31.45 -11.27 -15.37
N LYS A 37 -32.30 -11.25 -14.34
CA LYS A 37 -31.92 -11.01 -12.94
C LYS A 37 -30.88 -12.00 -12.39
N ASN A 38 -30.67 -13.15 -13.03
CA ASN A 38 -29.82 -14.21 -12.51
C ASN A 38 -28.84 -14.75 -13.57
N ASN A 39 -28.04 -13.85 -14.12
CA ASN A 39 -26.97 -14.25 -15.03
C ASN A 39 -25.75 -14.72 -14.23
N LEU A 40 -25.55 -16.04 -14.18
CA LEU A 40 -24.43 -16.69 -13.48
C LEU A 40 -23.08 -16.10 -13.87
N PHE A 41 -22.91 -15.69 -15.13
CA PHE A 41 -21.68 -15.07 -15.61
C PHE A 41 -21.40 -13.74 -14.91
N LEU A 42 -22.41 -12.86 -14.80
CA LEU A 42 -22.26 -11.55 -14.15
C LEU A 42 -22.00 -11.71 -12.64
N ASN A 43 -22.63 -12.69 -11.99
CA ASN A 43 -22.35 -13.01 -10.59
C ASN A 43 -20.91 -13.53 -10.38
N LEU A 44 -20.42 -14.40 -11.27
CA LEU A 44 -19.07 -14.96 -11.16
C LEU A 44 -18.02 -13.86 -11.39
N LEU A 45 -18.26 -12.99 -12.37
CA LEU A 45 -17.43 -11.80 -12.61
C LEU A 45 -17.35 -10.90 -11.36
N PHE A 46 -18.50 -10.62 -10.73
CA PHE A 46 -18.57 -9.83 -9.50
C PHE A 46 -17.72 -10.41 -8.37
N TRP A 47 -17.79 -11.73 -8.14
CA TRP A 47 -16.97 -12.40 -7.12
C TRP A 47 -15.48 -12.39 -7.44
N ILE A 48 -15.08 -12.56 -8.70
CA ILE A 48 -13.68 -12.41 -9.13
C ILE A 48 -13.18 -11.00 -8.81
N PHE A 49 -14.01 -9.97 -9.05
CA PHE A 49 -13.66 -8.59 -8.75
C PHE A 49 -13.54 -8.31 -7.24
N ILE A 50 -14.41 -8.88 -6.40
CA ILE A 50 -14.26 -8.81 -4.94
C ILE A 50 -12.96 -9.46 -4.49
N ALA A 51 -12.62 -10.64 -5.01
CA ALA A 51 -11.38 -11.32 -4.70
C ALA A 51 -10.15 -10.48 -5.09
N PHE A 52 -10.22 -9.80 -6.24
CA PHE A 52 -9.17 -8.87 -6.69
C PHE A 52 -9.00 -7.67 -5.74
N LEU A 53 -10.10 -7.11 -5.21
CA LEU A 53 -10.06 -6.05 -4.20
C LEU A 53 -9.41 -6.52 -2.90
N PHE A 54 -9.82 -7.68 -2.41
CA PHE A 54 -9.28 -8.25 -1.19
C PHE A 54 -7.78 -8.51 -1.31
N TYR A 55 -7.34 -9.00 -2.46
CA TYR A 55 -5.93 -9.18 -2.78
C TYR A 55 -5.15 -7.86 -2.83
N LEU A 56 -5.75 -6.78 -3.36
CA LEU A 56 -5.12 -5.45 -3.36
C LEU A 56 -4.87 -4.96 -1.93
N ILE A 57 -5.87 -5.06 -1.05
CA ILE A 57 -5.80 -4.53 0.31
C ILE A 57 -5.00 -5.45 1.26
N TRP A 58 -4.52 -6.60 0.75
CA TRP A 58 -3.86 -7.62 1.57
C TRP A 58 -2.64 -7.03 2.33
N PRO A 59 -2.61 -7.13 3.67
CA PRO A 59 -1.54 -6.58 4.47
C PRO A 59 -0.22 -7.32 4.20
N ARG A 60 0.81 -6.56 3.85
CA ARG A 60 2.15 -7.06 3.55
C ARG A 60 3.03 -7.01 4.79
N ARG A 61 3.90 -8.00 4.94
CA ARG A 61 4.90 -7.99 6.00
C ARG A 61 6.10 -7.12 5.59
N PHE A 62 6.60 -6.34 6.55
CA PHE A 62 7.93 -5.76 6.49
C PHE A 62 8.80 -6.32 7.61
N MET A 63 10.10 -6.30 7.40
CA MET A 63 11.10 -6.69 8.38
C MET A 63 12.24 -5.69 8.39
N PHE A 64 12.76 -5.38 9.57
CA PHE A 64 14.01 -4.67 9.74
C PHE A 64 15.10 -5.64 10.22
N ILE A 65 16.23 -5.63 9.51
CA ILE A 65 17.44 -6.36 9.89
C ILE A 65 18.57 -5.34 9.85
N GLU A 66 19.19 -5.07 11.00
CA GLU A 66 20.25 -4.07 11.15
C GLU A 66 19.85 -2.71 10.55
N ASN A 67 20.55 -2.28 9.48
CA ASN A 67 20.34 -1.04 8.73
C ASN A 67 19.55 -1.23 7.42
N SER A 68 19.01 -2.42 7.18
CA SER A 68 18.23 -2.73 5.98
C SER A 68 16.74 -2.94 6.30
N PHE A 69 15.89 -2.29 5.51
CA PHE A 69 14.45 -2.47 5.50
C PHE A 69 14.06 -3.43 4.37
N TYR A 70 13.40 -4.53 4.74
CA TYR A 70 12.93 -5.54 3.81
C TYR A 70 11.41 -5.52 3.70
N PHE A 71 10.91 -5.55 2.47
CA PHE A 71 9.48 -5.67 2.22
C PHE A 71 9.18 -6.54 1.01
N THR A 72 8.05 -7.24 1.03
CA THR A 72 7.68 -8.14 -0.09
C THR A 72 7.10 -7.35 -1.27
N LYS A 73 7.63 -7.57 -2.49
CA LYS A 73 7.10 -6.94 -3.71
C LYS A 73 5.74 -7.54 -4.12
N LEU A 74 4.89 -6.75 -4.80
CA LEU A 74 3.63 -7.24 -5.37
C LEU A 74 3.95 -8.31 -6.43
N PHE A 75 3.28 -9.47 -6.38
CA PHE A 75 3.45 -10.63 -7.28
C PHE A 75 4.79 -11.38 -7.21
N SER A 76 5.64 -11.13 -6.22
CA SER A 76 6.89 -11.88 -6.08
C SER A 76 7.18 -12.21 -4.63
N ALA A 77 7.57 -13.46 -4.38
CA ALA A 77 8.14 -13.86 -3.08
C ALA A 77 9.51 -13.20 -2.82
N LYS A 78 10.01 -12.38 -3.76
CA LYS A 78 11.22 -11.58 -3.58
C LYS A 78 11.00 -10.47 -2.56
N LEU A 79 11.91 -10.44 -1.59
CA LEU A 79 12.08 -9.34 -0.66
C LEU A 79 12.84 -8.22 -1.38
N VAL A 80 12.32 -7.01 -1.31
CA VAL A 80 13.01 -5.79 -1.70
C VAL A 80 13.78 -5.31 -0.49
N GLU A 81 15.09 -5.17 -0.65
CA GLU A 81 15.97 -4.58 0.34
C GLU A 81 16.14 -3.08 0.07
N VAL A 82 16.01 -2.30 1.13
CA VAL A 82 16.22 -0.85 1.16
C VAL A 82 17.23 -0.57 2.27
N ASP A 83 18.43 -0.15 1.91
CA ASP A 83 19.42 0.31 2.89
C ASP A 83 19.01 1.71 3.39
N LEU A 84 18.81 1.83 4.69
CA LEU A 84 18.36 3.04 5.36
C LEU A 84 19.28 4.24 5.08
N ARG A 85 20.58 4.01 4.81
CA ARG A 85 21.56 5.08 4.53
C ARG A 85 21.25 5.89 3.27
N TYR A 86 20.52 5.31 2.32
CA TYR A 86 20.14 5.98 1.06
C TYR A 86 18.68 6.41 1.04
N VAL A 87 18.00 6.33 2.18
CA VAL A 87 16.63 6.80 2.31
C VAL A 87 16.64 8.30 2.62
N SER A 88 15.82 9.06 1.92
CA SER A 88 15.66 10.50 2.12
C SER A 88 14.20 10.92 2.08
N GLY A 89 13.89 12.14 2.55
CA GLY A 89 12.54 12.70 2.48
C GLY A 89 11.50 11.84 3.19
N VAL A 90 11.81 11.40 4.42
CA VAL A 90 10.90 10.58 5.22
C VAL A 90 9.77 11.46 5.75
N HIS A 91 8.53 11.11 5.44
CA HIS A 91 7.34 11.81 5.92
C HIS A 91 6.40 10.82 6.60
N THR A 92 5.97 11.17 7.81
CA THR A 92 5.08 10.32 8.60
C THR A 92 3.77 11.06 8.88
N GLY A 93 2.64 10.50 8.44
CA GLY A 93 1.31 10.95 8.81
C GLY A 93 0.71 10.06 9.91
N LYS A 94 -0.57 10.29 10.21
CA LYS A 94 -1.32 9.52 11.23
C LYS A 94 -1.41 8.01 10.91
N TYR A 95 -1.54 7.67 9.63
CA TYR A 95 -1.62 6.28 9.14
C TYR A 95 -0.68 6.02 7.95
N THR A 96 0.10 7.00 7.55
CA THR A 96 0.88 6.99 6.31
C THR A 96 2.36 7.09 6.65
N PHE A 97 3.18 6.34 5.91
CA PHE A 97 4.63 6.39 5.98
C PHE A 97 5.17 6.50 4.57
N GLN A 98 6.00 7.51 4.33
CA GLN A 98 6.47 7.86 3.00
C GLN A 98 7.98 8.08 3.05
N PHE A 99 8.69 7.63 2.01
CA PHE A 99 10.12 7.89 1.88
C PHE A 99 10.56 7.81 0.43
N ASN A 100 11.66 8.48 0.11
CA ASN A 100 12.37 8.36 -1.16
C ASN A 100 13.56 7.41 -1.01
N TYR A 101 13.74 6.52 -1.97
CA TYR A 101 14.91 5.65 -2.05
C TYR A 101 15.32 5.46 -3.51
N ALA A 102 16.59 5.76 -3.82
CA ALA A 102 17.15 5.68 -5.17
C ALA A 102 16.28 6.38 -6.24
N GLY A 103 15.78 7.59 -5.92
CA GLY A 103 14.92 8.37 -6.80
C GLY A 103 13.48 7.85 -6.96
N LYS A 104 13.10 6.78 -6.26
CA LYS A 104 11.73 6.25 -6.23
C LYS A 104 11.03 6.67 -4.95
N TYR A 105 9.82 7.21 -5.11
CA TYR A 105 8.96 7.57 -4.00
C TYR A 105 8.11 6.37 -3.58
N TYR A 106 8.21 6.01 -2.31
CA TYR A 106 7.46 4.94 -1.70
C TYR A 106 6.46 5.49 -0.69
N ARG A 107 5.21 5.04 -0.79
CA ARG A 107 4.11 5.39 0.11
C ARG A 107 3.44 4.14 0.63
N PHE A 108 3.41 4.04 1.95
CA PHE A 108 2.84 2.93 2.70
C PHE A 108 1.76 3.44 3.65
N LEU A 109 0.74 2.62 3.84
CA LEU A 109 -0.23 2.75 4.90
C LEU A 109 0.11 1.70 5.96
N SER A 110 0.33 2.11 7.20
CA SER A 110 0.52 1.19 8.32
C SER A 110 -0.41 1.59 9.44
N VAL A 111 -1.06 0.60 10.04
CA VAL A 111 -2.06 0.81 11.09
C VAL A 111 -1.60 0.05 12.34
N GLY A 112 -1.78 0.66 13.51
CA GLY A 112 -1.39 0.08 14.80
C GLY A 112 0.12 0.07 15.03
N ASN A 113 0.62 -0.98 15.70
CA ASN A 113 2.02 -1.07 16.16
C ASN A 113 3.07 -1.04 15.03
N GLY A 114 2.68 -1.38 13.80
CA GLY A 114 3.58 -1.31 12.64
C GLY A 114 4.08 0.11 12.36
N LEU A 115 3.23 1.13 12.53
CA LEU A 115 3.60 2.52 12.31
C LEU A 115 4.55 3.04 13.39
N ASN A 116 4.33 2.64 14.64
CA ASN A 116 5.22 2.99 15.75
C ASN A 116 6.60 2.34 15.57
N LEU A 117 6.66 1.10 15.07
CA LEU A 117 7.92 0.42 14.74
C LEU A 117 8.66 1.10 13.58
N LEU A 118 7.95 1.56 12.53
CA LEU A 118 8.56 2.34 11.45
C LEU A 118 9.12 3.65 11.99
N LYS A 119 8.34 4.40 12.78
CA LYS A 119 8.79 5.67 13.37
C LYS A 119 10.03 5.50 14.26
N ASP A 120 10.01 4.56 15.21
CA ASP A 120 11.15 4.33 16.11
C ASP A 120 12.43 3.97 15.35
N ARG A 121 12.33 3.15 14.30
CA ARG A 121 13.51 2.72 13.53
C ARG A 121 14.07 3.80 12.62
N PHE A 122 13.21 4.60 12.00
CA PHE A 122 13.65 5.72 11.19
C PHE A 122 14.14 6.90 12.05
N GLN A 123 13.62 7.07 13.27
CA GLN A 123 14.14 8.03 14.25
C GLN A 123 15.54 7.65 14.73
N LYS A 124 15.75 6.37 15.09
CA LYS A 124 17.07 5.85 15.49
C LYS A 124 18.13 5.91 14.40
N ALA A 125 17.71 6.02 13.14
CA ALA A 125 18.60 6.17 11.99
C ALA A 125 18.90 7.64 11.65
N ASP A 126 18.47 8.61 12.47
CA ASP A 126 18.54 10.07 12.23
C ASP A 126 17.83 10.57 10.96
N LEU A 127 17.00 9.73 10.35
CA LEU A 127 16.30 10.06 9.11
C LEU A 127 15.04 10.90 9.31
N LEU A 128 14.62 11.11 10.57
CA LEU A 128 13.47 11.94 10.93
C LEU A 128 13.84 13.38 11.32
N GLU A 129 15.13 13.70 11.52
CA GLU A 129 15.55 15.07 11.89
C GLU A 129 15.30 16.10 10.79
N SER A 130 15.10 15.69 9.53
CA SER A 130 14.82 16.62 8.44
C SER A 130 13.39 17.17 8.41
N VAL A 131 12.55 16.87 9.41
CA VAL A 131 11.12 17.27 9.42
C VAL A 131 10.81 18.39 10.42
N VAL A 132 11.63 18.61 11.46
CA VAL A 132 11.37 19.73 12.40
C VAL A 132 11.61 21.09 11.73
N ALA A 133 12.39 21.16 10.65
CA ALA A 133 12.71 22.39 9.96
C ALA A 133 11.66 22.88 8.93
N SER A 134 10.60 22.10 8.64
CA SER A 134 9.60 22.48 7.61
C SER A 134 8.18 22.69 8.13
N GLU A 135 7.96 22.63 9.45
CA GLU A 135 6.67 23.00 10.08
C GLU A 135 6.71 24.41 10.71
N SER A 136 7.77 25.20 10.47
CA SER A 136 7.94 26.55 11.01
C SER A 136 7.96 27.69 9.98
N GLU A 137 7.30 27.53 8.83
CA GLU A 137 6.96 28.65 7.92
C GLU A 137 5.52 28.54 7.41
#